data_AF-A0A538SJQ9-F1
#
_entry.id   AF-A0A538SJQ9-F1
#
_cell.length_a   1.000
_cell.length_b   1.000
_cell.length_c   1.000
_cell.angle_alpha   90.00
_cell.angle_beta   90.00
_cell.angle_gamma   90.00
#
_symmetry.space_group_name_H-M   'P 1'
#
loop_
_entity.id
_entity.type
_entity.pdbx_description
1 polymer ?
#
loop_
_entity_poly.entity_id
_entity_poly.type
_entity_poly.pdbx_seq_one_letter_code
_entity_poly.pdbx_strand_id
1 'polypeptide(L)'
;MRADPLRTTIRVPMRAGHPSREQSMPRSTLMLRAPWAKRLGTAVLLISTGGGRASASAPRLDHVVVVIMENKSYDQVRTQTYISSLISGGTVFAHSRAITHHSLPNYLALWSATTIGVTTGGCPAPGAPYTIENLGHACEAAGLTWRSYAENLPSPGSAVCSADSQLYTRRHDPWTDFSNLDHTNERP
;
A
#
# COMPACT_ATOMS: atom_id res chain seq x y z
N MET A 1 13.66 39.05 -6.70
CA MET A 1 13.38 38.94 -5.25
C MET A 1 13.53 37.48 -4.86
N ARG A 2 14.33 37.22 -3.82
CA ARG A 2 14.73 35.90 -3.32
C ARG A 2 13.61 35.32 -2.44
N ALA A 3 13.38 34.02 -2.57
CA ALA A 3 12.99 33.15 -1.45
C ALA A 3 13.37 31.71 -1.83
N ASP A 4 14.31 31.19 -1.05
CA ASP A 4 14.91 29.86 -1.10
C ASP A 4 14.09 28.94 -0.17
N PRO A 5 13.64 27.74 -0.59
CA PRO A 5 13.16 26.75 0.36
C PRO A 5 14.22 25.67 0.58
N LEU A 6 14.75 25.67 1.80
CA LEU A 6 15.65 24.69 2.38
C LEU A 6 15.21 23.25 2.08
N ARG A 7 16.00 22.58 1.23
CA ARG A 7 15.83 21.19 0.81
C ARG A 7 16.51 20.27 1.83
N THR A 8 15.75 19.81 2.83
CA THR A 8 16.23 18.76 3.75
C THR A 8 16.31 17.44 2.99
N THR A 9 17.51 17.06 2.58
CA THR A 9 17.80 15.80 1.89
C THR A 9 18.13 14.74 2.95
N ILE A 10 17.22 13.79 3.19
CA ILE A 10 17.55 12.57 3.95
C ILE A 10 18.34 11.65 3.01
N ARG A 11 19.66 11.56 3.23
CA ARG A 11 20.53 10.58 2.55
C ARG A 11 20.41 9.23 3.25
N VAL A 12 19.90 8.23 2.54
CA VAL A 12 20.06 6.82 2.91
C VAL A 12 21.46 6.38 2.47
N PRO A 13 22.35 5.91 3.35
CA PRO A 13 23.62 5.35 2.91
C PRO A 13 23.39 3.99 2.24
N MET A 14 23.70 3.91 0.94
CA MET A 14 23.92 2.64 0.24
C MET A 14 25.11 1.92 0.87
N ARG A 15 24.92 0.66 1.27
CA ARG A 15 26.02 -0.20 1.74
C ARG A 15 26.74 -0.77 0.52
N ALA A 16 28.01 -0.40 0.38
CA ALA A 16 28.92 -0.88 -0.66
C ALA A 16 29.19 -2.39 -0.52
N GLY A 17 29.37 -3.05 -1.66
CA GLY A 17 29.67 -4.47 -1.79
C GLY A 17 30.99 -4.89 -1.15
N HIS A 18 31.04 -6.14 -0.71
CA HIS A 18 32.25 -6.80 -0.24
C HIS A 18 33.04 -7.36 -1.44
N PRO A 19 34.35 -7.07 -1.57
CA PRO A 19 35.21 -7.79 -2.48
C PRO A 19 35.71 -9.11 -1.85
N SER A 20 35.77 -10.14 -2.67
CA SER A 20 36.37 -11.44 -2.40
C SER A 20 37.86 -11.30 -2.08
N ARG A 21 38.32 -11.97 -1.02
CA ARG A 21 39.75 -12.17 -0.77
C ARG A 21 40.02 -13.53 -0.14
N GLU A 22 40.47 -14.44 -0.98
CA GLU A 22 41.10 -15.71 -0.65
C GLU A 22 42.44 -15.45 0.04
N GLN A 23 42.62 -15.93 1.27
CA GLN A 23 43.93 -15.94 1.95
C GLN A 23 44.09 -17.19 2.82
N SER A 24 45.12 -17.94 2.44
CA SER A 24 45.71 -19.12 3.07
C SER A 24 46.15 -18.89 4.52
N MET A 25 45.95 -19.90 5.38
CA MET A 25 46.47 -19.95 6.75
C MET A 25 47.87 -20.57 6.80
N PRO A 26 48.74 -20.09 7.72
CA PRO A 26 49.58 -21.03 8.45
C PRO A 26 49.58 -20.83 9.97
N ARG A 27 50.22 -21.81 10.61
CA ARG A 27 50.07 -22.33 11.98
C ARG A 27 50.62 -21.43 13.10
N SER A 28 50.09 -21.74 14.28
CA SER A 28 50.32 -21.24 15.65
C SER A 28 51.77 -21.10 16.12
N THR A 29 52.05 -20.11 16.97
CA THR A 29 53.03 -20.16 18.08
C THR A 29 52.65 -19.13 19.16
N LEU A 30 52.88 -19.50 20.43
CA LEU A 30 52.41 -18.89 21.68
C LEU A 30 53.48 -17.95 22.32
N MET A 31 53.02 -17.14 23.31
CA MET A 31 53.78 -16.41 24.37
C MET A 31 54.24 -14.97 24.02
N LEU A 32 54.22 -13.92 24.86
CA LEU A 32 54.08 -13.75 26.32
C LEU A 32 53.78 -12.24 26.66
N ARG A 33 53.00 -11.97 27.72
CA ARG A 33 53.04 -10.84 28.71
C ARG A 33 53.05 -9.34 28.31
N ALA A 34 52.07 -8.57 28.83
CA ALA A 34 52.21 -7.58 29.94
C ALA A 34 50.92 -6.72 30.12
N PRO A 35 50.56 -6.26 31.34
CA PRO A 35 49.27 -5.66 31.63
C PRO A 35 49.29 -4.12 31.55
N TRP A 36 48.24 -3.54 30.97
CA TRP A 36 47.98 -2.11 31.02
C TRP A 36 46.61 -1.90 31.66
N ALA A 37 46.64 -1.42 32.90
CA ALA A 37 45.45 -1.09 33.67
C ALA A 37 44.65 0.00 32.95
N LYS A 38 43.39 -0.30 32.60
CA LYS A 38 42.43 0.72 32.16
C LYS A 38 41.31 0.83 33.18
N ARG A 39 41.23 2.05 33.72
CA ARG A 39 40.24 2.53 34.68
C ARG A 39 38.83 2.26 34.17
N LEU A 40 38.01 1.58 34.97
CA LEU A 40 36.56 1.48 34.78
C LEU A 40 35.94 2.84 35.17
N GLY A 41 35.61 3.66 34.18
CA GLY A 41 34.69 4.78 34.36
C GLY A 41 33.26 4.27 34.20
N THR A 42 32.48 4.24 35.28
CA THR A 42 31.06 3.87 35.25
C THR A 42 30.27 4.97 34.54
N ALA A 43 29.80 4.71 33.32
CA ALA A 43 28.84 5.57 32.65
C ALA A 43 27.43 5.24 33.19
N VAL A 44 26.85 6.16 33.96
CA VAL A 44 25.44 6.08 34.35
C VAL A 44 24.60 6.48 33.13
N LEU A 45 23.94 5.50 32.51
CA LEU A 45 22.99 5.72 31.43
C LEU A 45 21.64 6.16 32.05
N LEU A 46 21.35 7.46 31.97
CA LEU A 46 20.01 7.98 32.25
C LEU A 46 19.08 7.54 31.12
N ILE A 47 18.33 6.47 31.34
CA ILE A 47 17.24 6.06 30.46
C ILE A 47 16.09 7.04 30.70
N SER A 48 15.99 8.08 29.86
CA SER A 48 14.78 8.89 29.79
C SER A 48 13.66 8.01 29.26
N THR A 49 12.74 7.60 30.14
CA THR A 49 11.46 7.01 29.75
C THR A 49 10.62 8.10 29.09
N GLY A 50 10.91 8.39 27.83
CA GLY A 50 10.02 9.18 26.99
C GLY A 50 8.70 8.45 26.90
N GLY A 51 7.67 9.00 27.54
CA GLY A 51 6.30 8.50 27.44
C GLY A 51 5.95 8.38 25.96
N GLY A 52 5.84 7.14 25.48
CA GLY A 52 5.37 6.87 24.13
C GLY A 52 4.01 7.56 23.99
N ARG A 53 3.90 8.49 23.04
CA ARG A 53 2.60 9.01 22.64
C ARG A 53 1.77 7.79 22.25
N ALA A 54 0.77 7.46 23.04
CA ALA A 54 -0.23 6.50 22.63
C ALA A 54 -0.74 6.99 21.27
N SER A 55 -0.51 6.19 20.23
CA SER A 55 -1.08 6.47 18.93
C SER A 55 -2.58 6.44 19.14
N ALA A 56 -3.24 7.60 19.06
CA ALA A 56 -4.69 7.64 19.11
C ALA A 56 -5.19 6.67 18.02
N SER A 57 -5.89 5.61 18.44
CA SER A 57 -6.49 4.69 17.49
C SER A 57 -7.52 5.45 16.68
N ALA A 58 -7.57 5.23 15.36
CA ALA A 58 -8.65 5.75 14.54
C ALA A 58 -10.00 5.36 15.18
N PRO A 59 -10.99 6.27 15.23
CA PRO A 59 -12.32 5.93 15.71
C PRO A 59 -12.86 4.73 14.94
N ARG A 60 -13.62 3.87 15.62
CA ARG A 60 -14.35 2.81 14.94
C ARG A 60 -15.38 3.47 14.01
N LEU A 61 -15.27 3.19 12.73
CA LEU A 61 -16.24 3.62 11.73
C LEU A 61 -17.36 2.57 11.65
N ASP A 62 -18.61 3.03 11.56
CA ASP A 62 -19.74 2.12 11.31
C ASP A 62 -19.73 1.64 9.86
N HIS A 63 -19.34 2.52 8.94
CA HIS A 63 -19.26 2.24 7.51
C HIS A 63 -18.08 2.96 6.85
N VAL A 64 -17.53 2.34 5.80
CA VAL A 64 -16.58 2.96 4.88
C VAL A 64 -17.16 2.86 3.48
N VAL A 65 -17.27 4.00 2.80
CA VAL A 65 -17.70 4.05 1.40
C VAL A 65 -16.56 4.62 0.57
N VAL A 66 -16.15 3.87 -0.45
CA VAL A 66 -15.10 4.28 -1.39
C VAL A 66 -15.75 4.51 -2.74
N VAL A 67 -15.63 5.73 -3.27
CA VAL A 67 -16.11 6.10 -4.60
C VAL A 67 -14.91 6.45 -5.46
N ILE A 68 -14.80 5.82 -6.62
CA ILE A 68 -13.65 5.99 -7.52
C ILE A 68 -14.09 6.78 -8.74
N MET A 69 -13.43 7.91 -8.98
CA MET A 69 -13.63 8.71 -10.19
C MET A 69 -12.55 8.33 -11.21
N GLU A 70 -12.87 7.33 -12.03
CA GLU A 70 -11.95 6.76 -13.03
C GLU A 70 -11.42 7.84 -14.00
N ASN A 71 -10.11 7.82 -14.23
CA ASN A 71 -9.41 8.71 -15.18
C ASN A 71 -9.64 10.21 -14.98
N LYS A 72 -9.88 10.65 -13.73
CA LYS A 72 -9.97 12.09 -13.41
C LYS A 72 -8.76 12.56 -12.61
N SER A 73 -8.23 13.71 -12.99
CA SER A 73 -7.18 14.39 -12.22
C SER A 73 -7.78 15.09 -11.00
N TYR A 74 -6.94 15.32 -9.98
CA TYR A 74 -7.34 16.08 -8.79
C TYR A 74 -7.92 17.46 -9.15
N ASP A 75 -7.33 18.17 -10.11
CA ASP A 75 -7.81 19.49 -10.54
C ASP A 75 -9.18 19.45 -11.24
N GLN A 76 -9.44 18.40 -12.02
CA GLN A 76 -10.76 18.18 -12.62
C GLN A 76 -11.83 17.90 -11.55
N VAL A 77 -11.46 17.13 -10.53
CA VAL A 77 -12.37 16.64 -9.49
C VAL A 77 -12.69 17.73 -8.45
N ARG A 78 -11.68 18.44 -7.93
CA ARG A 78 -11.87 19.39 -6.81
C ARG A 78 -12.76 20.59 -7.15
N THR A 79 -13.00 20.82 -8.44
CA THR A 79 -13.84 21.92 -8.94
C THR A 79 -15.29 21.52 -9.15
N GLN A 80 -15.63 20.22 -9.03
CA GLN A 80 -17.02 19.75 -9.09
C GLN A 80 -17.77 20.17 -7.82
N THR A 81 -18.99 20.72 -7.96
CA THR A 81 -19.75 21.33 -6.85
C THR A 81 -19.87 20.42 -5.64
N TYR A 82 -20.26 19.16 -5.84
CA TYR A 82 -20.42 18.19 -4.74
C TYR A 82 -19.09 17.78 -4.12
N ILE A 83 -18.04 17.57 -4.91
CA ILE A 83 -16.74 17.18 -4.36
C ILE A 83 -16.10 18.34 -3.59
N SER A 84 -16.25 19.57 -4.09
CA SER A 84 -15.81 20.78 -3.39
C SER A 84 -16.46 20.92 -2.01
N SER A 85 -17.75 20.58 -1.88
CA SER A 85 -18.42 20.60 -0.57
C SER A 85 -17.94 19.49 0.37
N LEU A 86 -17.54 18.32 -0.15
CA LEU A 86 -16.91 17.27 0.66
C LEU A 86 -15.50 17.67 1.14
N ILE A 87 -14.73 18.35 0.28
CA ILE A 87 -13.39 18.82 0.62
C ILE A 87 -13.41 19.82 1.78
N SER A 88 -14.41 20.72 1.84
CA SER A 88 -14.48 21.73 2.89
C SER A 88 -14.74 21.16 4.30
N GLY A 89 -15.34 19.97 4.39
CA GLY A 89 -15.59 19.27 5.65
C GLY A 89 -14.68 18.06 5.90
N GLY A 90 -13.76 17.76 4.98
CA GLY A 90 -12.99 16.52 4.97
C GLY A 90 -11.47 16.73 5.07
N THR A 91 -10.74 15.62 4.90
CA THR A 91 -9.28 15.63 4.77
C THR A 91 -8.89 15.30 3.34
N VAL A 92 -7.96 16.08 2.78
CA VAL A 92 -7.45 15.89 1.41
C VAL A 92 -6.04 15.33 1.43
N PHE A 93 -5.85 14.19 0.77
CA PHE A 93 -4.53 13.59 0.53
C PHE A 93 -3.94 14.12 -0.78
N ALA A 94 -3.50 15.38 -0.81
CA ALA A 94 -3.04 16.07 -2.04
C ALA A 94 -1.82 15.41 -2.73
N HIS A 95 -1.11 14.54 -2.01
CA HIS A 95 0.04 13.79 -2.52
C HIS A 95 -0.23 12.29 -2.72
N SER A 96 -1.50 11.85 -2.66
CA SER A 96 -1.87 10.49 -3.09
C SER A 96 -1.75 10.36 -4.61
N ARG A 97 -1.20 9.24 -5.09
CA ARG A 97 -0.90 8.98 -6.51
C ARG A 97 -1.22 7.52 -6.84
N ALA A 98 -1.54 7.28 -8.12
CA ALA A 98 -1.63 5.94 -8.65
C ALA A 98 -0.27 5.22 -8.56
N ILE A 99 -0.31 3.89 -8.43
CA ILE A 99 0.87 3.01 -8.42
C ILE A 99 1.48 2.91 -9.82
N THR A 100 0.64 2.91 -10.87
CA THR A 100 1.07 2.85 -12.28
C THR A 100 0.05 3.56 -13.18
N HIS A 101 0.34 3.67 -14.48
CA HIS A 101 -0.54 4.31 -15.46
C HIS A 101 -1.78 3.46 -15.80
N HIS A 102 -1.69 2.13 -15.75
CA HIS A 102 -2.82 1.26 -16.10
C HIS A 102 -3.81 1.11 -14.93
N SER A 103 -5.12 1.21 -15.20
CA SER A 103 -6.17 1.12 -14.16
C SER A 103 -6.15 -0.21 -13.40
N LEU A 104 -6.18 -1.36 -14.08
CA LEU A 104 -6.25 -2.68 -13.46
C LEU A 104 -5.28 -2.91 -12.28
N PRO A 105 -3.96 -2.73 -12.44
CA PRO A 105 -3.04 -2.90 -11.32
C PRO A 105 -3.25 -1.91 -10.16
N ASN A 106 -3.78 -0.70 -10.42
CA ASN A 106 -4.18 0.21 -9.34
C ASN A 106 -5.40 -0.31 -8.56
N TYR A 107 -6.40 -0.87 -9.25
CA TYR A 107 -7.56 -1.50 -8.61
C TYR A 107 -7.16 -2.73 -7.79
N LEU A 108 -6.27 -3.59 -8.32
CA LEU A 108 -5.72 -4.72 -7.56
C LEU A 108 -4.98 -4.24 -6.30
N ALA A 109 -4.16 -3.18 -6.41
CA ALA A 109 -3.46 -2.62 -5.27
C ALA A 109 -4.40 -2.00 -4.23
N LEU A 110 -5.48 -1.34 -4.66
CA LEU A 110 -6.49 -0.80 -3.76
C LEU A 110 -7.22 -1.92 -2.99
N TRP A 111 -7.51 -3.03 -3.66
CA TRP A 111 -8.32 -4.13 -3.10
C TRP A 111 -7.52 -5.15 -2.28
N SER A 112 -6.28 -5.43 -2.68
CA SER A 112 -5.44 -6.50 -2.10
C SER A 112 -4.10 -6.01 -1.55
N ALA A 113 -3.89 -4.69 -1.49
CA ALA A 113 -2.63 -4.05 -1.08
C ALA A 113 -1.40 -4.40 -1.94
N THR A 114 -1.59 -5.06 -3.10
CA THR A 114 -0.52 -5.41 -4.05
C THR A 114 -1.04 -5.44 -5.49
N THR A 115 -0.17 -5.20 -6.47
CA THR A 115 -0.51 -5.41 -7.89
C THR A 115 -0.42 -6.88 -8.30
N ILE A 116 0.11 -7.75 -7.42
CA ILE A 116 0.39 -9.17 -7.70
C ILE A 116 1.33 -9.34 -8.91
N GLY A 117 2.12 -8.31 -9.22
CA GLY A 117 3.00 -8.30 -10.40
C GLY A 117 2.29 -8.03 -11.74
N VAL A 118 0.97 -7.78 -11.73
CA VAL A 118 0.25 -7.34 -12.93
C VAL A 118 0.72 -5.94 -13.32
N THR A 119 1.06 -5.78 -14.60
CA THR A 119 1.55 -4.50 -15.15
C THR A 119 0.72 -3.99 -16.32
N THR A 120 -0.16 -4.83 -16.87
CA THR A 120 -1.00 -4.52 -18.04
C THR A 120 -2.48 -4.58 -17.65
N GLY A 121 -3.35 -4.03 -18.51
CA GLY A 121 -4.80 -4.12 -18.35
C GLY A 121 -5.40 -5.27 -19.16
N GLY A 122 -4.94 -6.51 -18.98
CA GLY A 122 -5.59 -7.69 -19.60
C GLY A 122 -6.96 -7.98 -18.97
N CYS A 123 -7.80 -8.74 -19.66
CA CYS A 123 -9.02 -9.30 -19.06
C CYS A 123 -9.22 -10.77 -19.47
N PRO A 124 -9.32 -11.71 -18.49
CA PRO A 124 -9.13 -11.48 -17.04
C PRO A 124 -7.70 -11.01 -16.73
N ALA A 125 -7.45 -10.56 -15.50
CA ALA A 125 -6.09 -10.21 -15.08
C ALA A 125 -5.15 -11.43 -15.25
N PRO A 126 -3.90 -11.25 -15.71
CA PRO A 126 -2.97 -12.37 -15.89
C PRO A 126 -2.73 -13.13 -14.58
N GLY A 127 -3.08 -14.43 -14.56
CA GLY A 127 -2.94 -15.28 -13.37
C GLY A 127 -4.18 -15.34 -12.46
N ALA A 128 -5.26 -14.62 -12.81
CA ALA A 128 -6.55 -14.76 -12.14
C ALA A 128 -7.19 -16.14 -12.42
N PRO A 129 -8.03 -16.68 -11.51
CA PRO A 129 -8.40 -16.07 -10.24
C PRO A 129 -7.32 -16.21 -9.15
N TYR A 130 -7.18 -15.18 -8.32
CA TYR A 130 -6.26 -15.16 -7.18
C TYR A 130 -6.93 -15.67 -5.90
N THR A 131 -6.14 -16.24 -5.00
CA THR A 131 -6.56 -16.71 -3.67
C THR A 131 -5.83 -16.01 -2.53
N ILE A 132 -5.11 -14.92 -2.83
CA ILE A 132 -4.44 -14.12 -1.81
C ILE A 132 -5.45 -13.28 -1.04
N GLU A 133 -5.01 -12.76 0.11
CA GLU A 133 -5.83 -11.90 0.94
C GLU A 133 -6.25 -10.62 0.20
N ASN A 134 -7.50 -10.21 0.45
CA ASN A 134 -8.09 -9.01 -0.12
C ASN A 134 -9.15 -8.44 0.83
N LEU A 135 -9.60 -7.22 0.57
CA LEU A 135 -10.52 -6.50 1.46
C LEU A 135 -11.85 -7.26 1.68
N GLY A 136 -12.42 -7.88 0.64
CA GLY A 136 -13.67 -8.63 0.74
C GLY A 136 -13.53 -9.88 1.63
N HIS A 137 -12.50 -10.70 1.37
CA HIS A 137 -12.21 -11.87 2.19
C HIS A 137 -11.92 -11.48 3.66
N ALA A 138 -11.17 -10.40 3.88
CA ALA A 138 -10.90 -9.90 5.22
C ALA A 138 -12.18 -9.42 5.95
N CYS A 139 -13.11 -8.79 5.24
CA CYS A 139 -14.43 -8.46 5.79
C CYS A 139 -15.22 -9.71 6.17
N GLU A 140 -15.29 -10.70 5.27
CA GLU A 140 -15.99 -11.97 5.51
C GLU A 140 -15.42 -12.73 6.72
N ALA A 141 -14.10 -12.85 6.79
CA ALA A 141 -13.41 -13.49 7.91
C ALA A 141 -13.65 -12.78 9.25
N ALA A 142 -13.87 -11.46 9.23
CA ALA A 142 -14.21 -10.67 10.40
C ALA A 142 -15.72 -10.64 10.72
N GLY A 143 -16.56 -11.32 9.94
CA GLY A 143 -18.02 -11.26 10.07
C GLY A 143 -18.61 -9.89 9.74
N LEU A 144 -17.91 -9.08 8.95
CA LEU A 144 -18.35 -7.77 8.47
C LEU A 144 -18.99 -7.91 7.09
N THR A 145 -19.95 -7.04 6.79
CA THR A 145 -20.56 -6.96 5.47
C THR A 145 -19.73 -6.09 4.54
N TRP A 146 -19.61 -6.50 3.28
CA TRP A 146 -19.11 -5.65 2.20
C TRP A 146 -20.00 -5.80 0.97
N ARG A 147 -19.98 -4.79 0.09
CA ARG A 147 -20.65 -4.80 -1.22
C ARG A 147 -19.83 -4.01 -2.22
N SER A 148 -19.92 -4.40 -3.48
CA SER A 148 -19.45 -3.60 -4.61
C SER A 148 -20.63 -3.23 -5.51
N TYR A 149 -20.50 -2.11 -6.19
CA TYR A 149 -21.50 -1.58 -7.11
C TYR A 149 -20.79 -1.20 -8.40
N ALA A 150 -21.13 -1.88 -9.50
CA ALA A 150 -20.52 -1.67 -10.80
C ALA A 150 -21.64 -1.50 -11.84
N GLU A 151 -21.68 -0.32 -12.46
CA GLU A 151 -22.72 0.06 -13.40
C GLU A 151 -22.88 -1.00 -14.50
N ASN A 152 -24.10 -1.49 -14.66
CA ASN A 152 -24.48 -2.44 -15.70
C ASN A 152 -23.72 -3.78 -15.63
N LEU A 153 -23.24 -4.16 -14.44
CA LEU A 153 -22.79 -5.52 -14.16
C LEU A 153 -23.92 -6.51 -14.56
N PRO A 154 -23.67 -7.50 -15.45
CA PRO A 154 -24.75 -8.37 -15.92
C PRO A 154 -25.40 -9.22 -14.82
N SER A 155 -24.61 -9.65 -13.84
CA SER A 155 -25.05 -10.43 -12.67
C SER A 155 -23.92 -10.47 -11.63
N PRO A 156 -24.24 -10.70 -10.34
CA PRO A 156 -23.21 -10.92 -9.33
C PRO A 156 -22.27 -12.06 -9.73
N GLY A 157 -20.95 -11.84 -9.66
CA GLY A 157 -19.93 -12.81 -10.08
C GLY A 157 -19.76 -12.93 -11.60
N SER A 158 -20.25 -11.97 -12.39
CA SER A 158 -20.12 -12.03 -13.85
C SER A 158 -18.66 -12.05 -14.29
N ALA A 159 -18.29 -13.06 -15.08
CA ALA A 159 -16.93 -13.21 -15.61
C ALA A 159 -16.65 -12.38 -16.88
N VAL A 160 -17.65 -11.68 -17.44
CA VAL A 160 -17.47 -10.96 -18.70
C VAL A 160 -16.47 -9.82 -18.55
N CYS A 161 -15.74 -9.50 -19.61
CA CYS A 161 -14.78 -8.40 -19.57
C CYS A 161 -15.41 -7.01 -19.63
N SER A 162 -16.59 -6.92 -20.22
CA SER A 162 -17.36 -5.70 -20.33
C SER A 162 -18.81 -6.00 -20.68
N ALA A 163 -19.71 -5.09 -20.36
CA ALA A 163 -21.10 -5.14 -20.78
C ALA A 163 -21.60 -3.73 -21.13
N ASP A 164 -22.74 -3.69 -21.83
CA ASP A 164 -23.48 -2.49 -22.22
C ASP A 164 -22.58 -1.31 -22.63
N SER A 165 -21.93 -1.45 -23.80
CA SER A 165 -21.08 -0.38 -24.36
C SER A 165 -19.95 0.12 -23.44
N GLN A 166 -19.40 -0.75 -22.60
CA GLN A 166 -18.34 -0.46 -21.59
C GLN A 166 -18.84 0.29 -20.34
N LEU A 167 -20.15 0.41 -20.12
CA LEU A 167 -20.66 0.89 -18.82
C LEU A 167 -20.20 -0.02 -17.68
N TYR A 168 -20.15 -1.34 -17.93
CA TYR A 168 -19.39 -2.27 -17.11
C TYR A 168 -18.03 -2.57 -17.75
N THR A 169 -16.96 -2.49 -16.95
CA THR A 169 -15.60 -2.89 -17.35
C THR A 169 -14.91 -3.61 -16.21
N ARG A 170 -14.74 -4.93 -16.34
CA ARG A 170 -14.15 -5.81 -15.31
C ARG A 170 -12.79 -5.35 -14.79
N ARG A 171 -12.02 -4.63 -15.60
CA ARG A 171 -10.70 -4.10 -15.22
C ARG A 171 -10.76 -3.02 -14.13
N HIS A 172 -11.94 -2.51 -13.80
CA HIS A 172 -12.20 -1.57 -12.71
C HIS A 172 -12.80 -2.25 -11.47
N ASP A 173 -13.04 -3.56 -11.54
CA ASP A 173 -13.79 -4.33 -10.55
C ASP A 173 -12.91 -5.48 -10.02
N PRO A 174 -11.93 -5.17 -9.16
CA PRO A 174 -10.84 -6.08 -8.81
C PRO A 174 -11.32 -7.36 -8.12
N TRP A 175 -12.43 -7.30 -7.38
CA TRP A 175 -13.01 -8.46 -6.69
C TRP A 175 -13.36 -9.61 -7.63
N THR A 176 -13.67 -9.34 -8.89
CA THR A 176 -13.99 -10.38 -9.90
C THR A 176 -12.80 -11.26 -10.28
N ASP A 177 -11.57 -10.82 -9.96
CA ASP A 177 -10.33 -11.56 -10.21
C ASP A 177 -9.88 -12.41 -9.01
N PHE A 178 -10.67 -12.49 -7.94
CA PHE A 178 -10.39 -13.31 -6.75
C PHE A 178 -11.43 -14.42 -6.62
N SER A 179 -11.02 -15.61 -6.20
CA SER A 179 -11.93 -16.75 -5.97
C SER A 179 -12.20 -17.04 -4.49
N ASN A 180 -11.53 -16.32 -3.58
CA ASN A 180 -11.64 -16.49 -2.14
C ASN A 180 -12.55 -15.44 -1.49
N LEU A 181 -13.65 -15.05 -2.13
CA LEU A 181 -14.66 -14.15 -1.57
C LEU A 181 -16.06 -14.53 -2.06
N ASP A 182 -17.10 -14.02 -1.40
CA ASP A 182 -18.49 -14.23 -1.78
C ASP A 182 -18.91 -13.25 -2.88
N HIS A 183 -18.96 -13.75 -4.12
CA HIS A 183 -19.39 -12.99 -5.30
C HIS A 183 -20.86 -12.57 -5.28
N THR A 184 -21.68 -13.04 -4.34
CA THR A 184 -23.06 -12.56 -4.18
C THR A 184 -23.14 -11.13 -3.60
N ASN A 185 -22.01 -10.59 -3.14
CA ASN A 185 -21.89 -9.21 -2.65
C ASN A 185 -21.78 -8.15 -3.76
N GLU A 186 -21.59 -8.57 -5.01
CA GLU A 186 -21.51 -7.68 -6.17
C GLU A 186 -22.90 -7.23 -6.63
N ARG A 187 -23.02 -5.96 -7.06
CA ARG A 187 -24.28 -5.34 -7.47
C ARG A 187 -24.13 -4.60 -8.80
N PRO A 188 -25.13 -4.70 -9.71
CA PRO A 188 -25.29 -3.79 -10.84
C PRO A 188 -25.57 -2.35 -10.43
#